data_AF-A0A7C6N511-F1
#
_entry.id   AF-A0A7C6N511-F1
#
_cell.length_a   1.000
_cell.length_b   1.000
_cell.length_c   1.000
_cell.angle_alpha   90.00
_cell.angle_beta   90.00
_cell.angle_gamma   90.00
#
_symmetry.space_group_name_H-M   'P 1'
#
loop_
_entity.id
_entity.type
_entity.pdbx_description
1 polymer ?
#
loop_
_entity_poly.entity_id
_entity_poly.type
_entity_poly.pdbx_seq_one_letter_code
_entity_poly.pdbx_strand_id
1 'polypeptide(L)'
;MVPEDRKIPFPQANDFKKIYDLICLEDETKLQDKDFLKEYLSLGTERQISYYLSACEFLGIISREKRYTDVGLKIRKANIDLKVLMIGKLIISLPVFGEVFLMNYLYKERSSLEDIAQLISMIYDIDNYEVCKRRASTVNKWLEWLEDQIII
;
A
#
# COMPACT_ATOMS: atom_id res chain seq x y z
N MET A 1 -18.71 5.42 5.74
CA MET A 1 -17.73 6.40 5.24
C MET A 1 -16.56 6.42 6.21
N VAL A 2 -15.35 6.25 5.70
CA VAL A 2 -14.11 6.51 6.44
C VAL A 2 -13.56 7.79 5.82
N PRO A 3 -13.71 8.96 6.49
CA PRO A 3 -13.15 10.20 5.96
C PRO A 3 -11.66 9.98 5.66
N GLU A 4 -11.16 10.46 4.53
CA GLU A 4 -9.72 10.48 4.31
C GLU A 4 -9.07 11.19 5.50
N ASP A 5 -8.27 10.45 6.28
CA ASP A 5 -7.50 11.08 7.34
C ASP A 5 -6.56 12.06 6.65
N ARG A 6 -6.81 13.36 6.81
CA ARG A 6 -5.95 14.40 6.22
C ARG A 6 -4.48 14.23 6.60
N LYS A 7 -4.18 13.45 7.65
CA LYS A 7 -2.82 13.13 8.06
C LYS A 7 -2.17 12.02 7.21
N ILE A 8 -2.92 11.04 6.72
CA ILE A 8 -2.38 9.92 5.92
C ILE A 8 -3.17 9.80 4.60
N PRO A 9 -2.61 10.24 3.47
CA PRO A 9 -3.30 10.20 2.19
C PRO A 9 -3.50 8.77 1.71
N PHE A 10 -4.58 8.53 0.96
CA PHE A 10 -4.75 7.24 0.27
C PHE A 10 -3.54 6.99 -0.66
N PRO A 11 -3.01 5.75 -0.70
CA PRO A 11 -1.74 5.46 -1.35
C PRO A 11 -1.76 5.73 -2.86
N GLN A 12 -0.60 6.15 -3.38
CA GLN A 12 -0.34 6.37 -4.81
C GLN A 12 0.96 5.69 -5.26
N ALA A 13 1.33 4.60 -4.59
CA ALA A 13 2.58 3.85 -4.79
C ALA A 13 2.27 2.50 -5.45
N ASN A 14 2.31 2.45 -6.79
CA ASN A 14 1.87 1.26 -7.54
C ASN A 14 2.82 0.07 -7.45
N ASP A 15 4.10 0.27 -7.14
CA ASP A 15 5.06 -0.83 -7.07
C ASP A 15 5.13 -1.39 -5.63
N PHE A 16 4.33 -2.41 -5.33
CA PHE A 16 4.32 -2.98 -3.99
C PHE A 16 5.67 -3.63 -3.63
N LYS A 17 6.49 -4.04 -4.59
CA LYS A 17 7.82 -4.59 -4.31
C LYS A 17 8.71 -3.56 -3.61
N LYS A 18 8.66 -2.29 -4.02
CA LYS A 18 9.36 -1.19 -3.35
C LYS A 18 8.84 -0.93 -1.93
N ILE A 19 7.54 -1.11 -1.69
CA ILE A 19 6.96 -1.06 -0.33
C ILE A 19 7.51 -2.21 0.50
N TYR A 20 7.50 -3.43 -0.03
CA TYR A 20 8.07 -4.60 0.63
C TYR A 20 9.56 -4.43 0.97
N ASP A 21 10.34 -3.83 0.06
CA ASP A 21 11.76 -3.56 0.27
C ASP A 21 11.96 -2.52 1.40
N LEU A 22 11.12 -1.49 1.49
CA LEU A 22 11.09 -0.57 2.65
C LEU A 22 10.77 -1.29 3.95
N ILE A 23 9.79 -2.22 3.95
CA ILE A 23 9.46 -3.01 5.15
C ILE A 23 10.66 -3.85 5.59
N CYS A 24 11.44 -4.37 4.63
CA CYS A 24 12.58 -5.24 4.89
C CYS A 24 13.91 -4.50 5.10
N LEU A 25 13.93 -3.16 5.04
CA LEU A 25 15.14 -2.37 5.22
C LEU A 25 15.71 -2.62 6.63
N GLU A 26 16.92 -3.15 6.71
CA GLU A 26 17.55 -3.60 7.97
C GLU A 26 17.87 -2.44 8.90
N ASP A 27 18.53 -1.41 8.37
CA ASP A 27 18.88 -0.19 9.09
C ASP A 27 17.71 0.80 9.09
N GLU A 28 17.02 0.91 10.22
CA GLU A 28 15.88 1.83 10.39
C GLU A 28 16.29 3.29 10.16
N THR A 29 17.54 3.68 10.47
CA THR A 29 17.99 5.07 10.34
C THR A 29 17.94 5.56 8.90
N LYS A 30 18.02 4.63 7.94
CA LYS A 30 17.93 4.90 6.50
C LYS A 30 16.54 5.29 6.02
N LEU A 31 15.48 5.10 6.80
CA LEU A 31 14.14 5.61 6.46
C LEU A 31 14.10 7.15 6.42
N GLN A 32 15.02 7.82 7.12
CA GLN A 32 15.14 9.27 7.15
C GLN A 32 16.02 9.84 6.03
N ASP A 33 16.91 9.02 5.47
CA ASP A 33 17.88 9.36 4.46
C ASP A 33 17.25 9.30 3.06
N LYS A 34 16.78 10.45 2.56
CA LYS A 34 16.09 10.52 1.27
C LYS A 34 17.00 10.18 0.09
N ASP A 35 18.28 10.55 0.14
CA ASP A 35 19.21 10.27 -0.95
C ASP A 35 19.48 8.77 -1.05
N PHE A 36 19.69 8.12 0.10
CA PHE A 36 19.75 6.67 0.15
C PHE A 36 18.47 6.01 -0.40
N LEU A 37 17.29 6.44 0.07
CA LEU A 37 16.03 5.84 -0.38
C LEU A 37 15.77 6.05 -1.88
N LYS A 38 16.24 7.16 -2.45
CA LYS A 38 16.15 7.42 -3.89
C LYS A 38 16.88 6.36 -4.69
N GLU A 39 18.11 6.03 -4.29
CA GLU A 39 18.95 5.03 -4.94
C GLU A 39 18.42 3.61 -4.65
N TYR A 40 18.17 3.32 -3.37
CA TYR A 40 17.70 2.01 -2.90
C TYR A 40 16.40 1.56 -3.59
N LEU A 41 15.45 2.48 -3.76
CA LEU A 41 14.18 2.21 -4.42
C LEU A 41 14.21 2.51 -5.93
N SER A 42 15.35 2.92 -6.50
CA SER A 42 15.45 3.31 -7.92
C SER A 42 14.38 4.33 -8.34
N LEU A 43 14.23 5.41 -7.56
CA LEU A 43 13.23 6.46 -7.78
C LEU A 43 13.87 7.71 -8.39
N GLY A 44 13.15 8.36 -9.31
CA GLY A 44 13.66 9.54 -10.01
C GLY A 44 13.56 10.83 -9.19
N THR A 45 12.63 10.89 -8.23
CA THR A 45 12.30 12.13 -7.50
C THR A 45 12.02 11.90 -6.02
N GLU A 46 12.31 12.90 -5.17
CA GLU A 46 11.93 12.88 -3.75
C GLU A 46 10.42 12.72 -3.54
N ARG A 47 9.61 13.26 -4.46
CA ARG A 47 8.15 13.13 -4.39
C ARG A 47 7.70 11.67 -4.46
N GLN A 48 8.38 10.85 -5.28
CA GLN A 48 8.08 9.43 -5.32
C GLN A 48 8.41 8.75 -4.00
N ILE A 49 9.52 9.09 -3.35
CA ILE A 49 9.91 8.55 -2.04
C ILE A 49 8.79 8.80 -1.01
N SER A 50 8.24 10.02 -0.99
CA SER A 50 7.12 10.35 -0.10
C SER A 50 5.91 9.46 -0.33
N TYR A 51 5.56 9.11 -1.57
CA TYR A 51 4.44 8.19 -1.83
C TYR A 51 4.69 6.78 -1.26
N TYR A 52 5.91 6.26 -1.33
CA TYR A 52 6.24 4.94 -0.78
C TYR A 52 6.30 4.94 0.75
N LEU A 53 6.84 5.99 1.37
CA LEU A 53 6.82 6.15 2.83
C LEU A 53 5.38 6.31 3.35
N SER A 54 4.56 7.15 2.72
CA SER A 54 3.15 7.31 3.09
C SER A 54 2.34 6.03 2.86
N ALA A 55 2.71 5.19 1.88
CA ALA A 55 2.08 3.88 1.72
C ALA A 55 2.40 2.92 2.89
N CYS A 56 3.63 2.93 3.39
CA CYS A 56 4.00 2.17 4.59
C CYS A 56 3.29 2.70 5.85
N GLU A 57 3.09 4.01 5.93
CA GLU A 57 2.30 4.68 6.99
C GLU A 57 0.82 4.31 6.90
N PHE A 58 0.25 4.28 5.69
CA PHE A 58 -1.13 3.85 5.44
C PHE A 58 -1.39 2.40 5.84
N LEU A 59 -0.39 1.51 5.67
CA LEU A 59 -0.44 0.13 6.16
C LEU A 59 -0.22 0.02 7.68
N GLY A 60 0.11 1.13 8.37
CA GLY A 60 0.43 1.13 9.80
C GLY A 60 1.77 0.47 10.14
N ILE A 61 2.67 0.29 9.16
CA ILE A 61 3.93 -0.42 9.32
C ILE A 61 5.06 0.52 9.74
N ILE A 62 5.08 1.73 9.18
CA ILE A 62 6.06 2.78 9.48
C ILE A 62 5.31 3.98 10.04
N SER A 63 5.77 4.56 11.14
CA SER A 63 5.18 5.76 11.73
C SER A 63 5.56 7.03 10.95
N ARG A 64 4.87 8.13 11.24
CA ARG A 64 5.18 9.45 10.66
C ARG A 64 6.60 9.94 10.96
N GLU A 65 7.18 9.52 12.09
CA GLU A 65 8.58 9.79 12.47
C GLU A 65 9.58 8.87 11.75
N LYS A 66 9.10 8.08 10.78
CA LYS A 66 9.89 7.15 9.96
C LYS A 66 10.58 6.08 10.80
N ARG A 67 9.82 5.48 11.72
CA ARG A 67 10.24 4.35 12.55
C ARG A 67 9.28 3.18 12.37
N TYR A 68 9.73 1.95 12.54
CA TYR A 68 8.81 0.82 12.47
C TYR A 68 7.87 0.84 13.68
N THR A 69 6.58 0.63 13.43
CA THR A 69 5.59 0.43 14.49
C THR A 69 5.75 -0.97 15.11
N ASP A 70 5.06 -1.26 16.21
CA ASP A 70 5.03 -2.62 16.77
C ASP A 70 4.55 -3.66 15.73
N VAL A 71 3.59 -3.28 14.88
CA VAL A 71 3.11 -4.08 13.74
C VAL A 71 4.25 -4.31 12.76
N GLY A 72 4.97 -3.25 12.37
CA GLY A 72 6.10 -3.35 11.45
C GLY A 72 7.24 -4.20 11.98
N LEU A 73 7.61 -4.03 13.25
CA LEU A 73 8.64 -4.84 13.90
C LEU A 73 8.25 -6.32 13.95
N LYS A 74 6.97 -6.62 14.20
CA LYS A 74 6.46 -8.01 14.18
C LYS A 74 6.56 -8.62 12.78
N ILE A 75 6.20 -7.87 11.74
CA ILE A 75 6.31 -8.31 10.33
C ILE A 75 7.77 -8.55 9.96
N ARG A 76 8.68 -7.64 10.34
CA ARG A 76 10.11 -7.76 10.03
C ARG A 76 10.78 -9.00 10.62
N LYS A 77 10.40 -9.36 11.86
CA LYS A 77 10.91 -10.53 12.58
C LYS A 77 10.36 -11.86 12.07
N ALA A 78 9.28 -11.84 11.28
CA ALA A 78 8.69 -13.05 10.72
C ALA A 78 9.57 -13.61 9.58
N ASN A 79 9.50 -14.94 9.38
CA ASN A 79 10.03 -15.56 8.18
C ASN A 79 9.27 -15.08 6.93
N ILE A 80 9.78 -15.39 5.74
CA ILE A 80 9.24 -14.89 4.48
C ILE A 80 7.75 -15.20 4.29
N ASP A 81 7.32 -16.43 4.54
CA ASP A 81 5.93 -16.86 4.32
C ASP A 81 4.97 -16.15 5.27
N LEU A 82 5.32 -16.08 6.56
CA LEU A 82 4.49 -15.40 7.56
C LEU A 82 4.48 -13.89 7.34
N LYS A 83 5.58 -13.32 6.86
CA LYS A 83 5.67 -11.89 6.50
C LYS A 83 4.70 -11.55 5.37
N VAL A 84 4.71 -12.33 4.28
CA VAL A 84 3.77 -12.20 3.16
C VAL A 84 2.33 -12.32 3.67
N LEU A 85 2.03 -13.35 4.47
CA LEU A 85 0.69 -13.55 5.03
C LEU A 85 0.22 -12.36 5.89
N MET A 86 1.10 -11.82 6.73
CA MET A 86 0.78 -10.66 7.58
C MET A 86 0.53 -9.40 6.75
N ILE A 87 1.35 -9.16 5.71
CA ILE A 87 1.16 -8.05 4.78
C ILE A 87 -0.16 -8.20 4.01
N GLY A 88 -0.47 -9.41 3.51
CA GLY A 88 -1.73 -9.68 2.84
C GLY A 88 -2.95 -9.43 3.71
N LYS A 89 -2.89 -9.82 4.99
CA LYS A 89 -3.94 -9.49 5.96
C LYS A 89 -4.12 -7.98 6.13
N LEU A 90 -3.02 -7.21 6.20
CA LEU A 90 -3.12 -5.74 6.28
C LEU A 90 -3.78 -5.15 5.04
N ILE A 91 -3.34 -5.54 3.84
CA ILE A 91 -3.90 -5.02 2.58
C ILE A 91 -5.40 -5.34 2.47
N ILE A 92 -5.79 -6.60 2.67
CA ILE A 92 -7.20 -7.03 2.53
C ILE A 92 -8.09 -6.40 3.62
N SER A 93 -7.54 -6.02 4.76
CA SER A 93 -8.29 -5.33 5.83
C SER A 93 -8.57 -3.86 5.51
N LEU A 94 -7.97 -3.29 4.45
CA LEU A 94 -8.24 -1.91 4.04
C LEU A 94 -9.60 -1.84 3.31
N PRO A 95 -10.45 -0.84 3.59
CA PRO A 95 -11.85 -0.82 3.11
C PRO A 95 -12.05 -1.06 1.61
N VAL A 96 -11.38 -0.27 0.76
CA VAL A 96 -11.50 -0.42 -0.70
C VAL A 96 -10.82 -1.69 -1.19
N PHE A 97 -9.67 -2.05 -0.63
CA PHE A 97 -8.89 -3.20 -1.10
C PHE A 97 -9.60 -4.52 -0.79
N GLY A 98 -10.16 -4.65 0.41
CA GLY A 98 -10.93 -5.81 0.83
C GLY A 98 -12.20 -6.01 0.01
N GLU A 99 -12.92 -4.92 -0.27
CA GLU A 99 -14.13 -4.97 -1.10
C GLU A 99 -13.81 -5.41 -2.54
N VAL A 100 -12.77 -4.82 -3.15
CA VAL A 100 -12.34 -5.20 -4.51
C VAL A 100 -11.84 -6.64 -4.54
N PHE A 101 -11.06 -7.06 -3.53
CA PHE A 101 -10.61 -8.45 -3.41
C PHE A 101 -11.80 -9.42 -3.33
N LEU A 102 -12.81 -9.11 -2.51
CA LEU A 102 -14.00 -9.93 -2.36
C LEU A 102 -14.85 -9.97 -3.64
N MET A 103 -15.07 -8.83 -4.29
CA MET A 103 -15.76 -8.76 -5.58
C MET A 103 -15.07 -9.62 -6.62
N ASN A 104 -13.74 -9.47 -6.77
CA ASN A 104 -12.98 -10.25 -7.74
C ASN A 104 -13.08 -11.76 -7.45
N TYR A 105 -13.01 -12.14 -6.17
CA TYR A 105 -13.12 -13.52 -5.74
C TYR A 105 -14.49 -14.13 -6.03
N LEU A 106 -15.58 -13.38 -5.78
CA LEU A 106 -16.96 -13.84 -5.95
C LEU A 106 -17.35 -13.96 -7.43
N TYR A 107 -17.00 -12.97 -8.25
CA TYR A 107 -17.41 -12.92 -9.65
C TYR A 107 -16.40 -13.60 -10.59
N LYS A 108 -15.22 -13.99 -10.10
CA LYS A 108 -14.12 -14.53 -10.92
C LYS A 108 -13.72 -13.60 -12.06
N GLU A 109 -13.84 -12.30 -11.81
CA GLU A 109 -13.59 -11.23 -12.77
C GLU A 109 -12.82 -10.11 -12.10
N ARG A 110 -11.90 -9.47 -12.82
CA ARG A 110 -11.13 -8.34 -12.28
C ARG A 110 -11.97 -7.06 -12.37
N SER A 111 -12.19 -6.40 -11.23
CA SER A 111 -12.86 -5.10 -11.16
C SER A 111 -12.16 -4.07 -12.06
N SER A 112 -12.95 -3.29 -12.79
CA SER A 112 -12.44 -2.23 -13.66
C SER A 112 -11.85 -1.06 -12.86
N LEU A 113 -11.02 -0.23 -13.48
CA LEU A 113 -10.50 0.97 -12.81
C LEU A 113 -11.61 1.96 -12.47
N GLU A 114 -12.66 1.99 -13.31
CA GLU A 114 -13.86 2.80 -13.14
C GLU A 114 -14.65 2.37 -11.89
N ASP A 115 -14.89 1.07 -11.71
CA ASP A 115 -15.61 0.54 -10.53
C ASP A 115 -14.83 0.81 -9.23
N ILE A 116 -13.52 0.55 -9.26
CA ILE A 116 -12.65 0.82 -8.10
C ILE A 116 -12.61 2.31 -7.79
N ALA A 117 -12.54 3.19 -8.81
CA ALA A 117 -12.55 4.63 -8.62
C ALA A 117 -13.87 5.11 -8.00
N GLN A 118 -15.00 4.54 -8.43
CA GLN A 118 -16.30 4.83 -7.85
C GLN A 118 -16.37 4.40 -6.38
N LEU A 119 -15.84 3.22 -6.07
CA LEU A 119 -15.77 2.71 -4.71
C LEU A 119 -14.90 3.61 -3.80
N ILE A 120 -13.74 4.06 -4.30
CA ILE A 120 -12.88 5.03 -3.59
C ILE A 120 -13.65 6.31 -3.29
N SER A 121 -14.31 6.88 -4.31
CA SER A 121 -15.11 8.09 -4.17
C SER A 121 -16.19 7.94 -3.09
N MET A 122 -16.93 6.83 -3.11
CA MET A 122 -18.01 6.54 -2.16
C MET A 122 -17.51 6.30 -0.72
N ILE A 123 -16.42 5.56 -0.53
CA ILE A 123 -15.93 5.18 0.81
C ILE A 123 -15.19 6.33 1.49
N TYR A 124 -14.39 7.08 0.72
CA TYR A 124 -13.48 8.13 1.21
C TYR A 124 -13.98 9.56 1.00
N ASP A 125 -15.15 9.75 0.37
CA ASP A 125 -15.77 11.06 0.12
C ASP A 125 -14.89 11.96 -0.75
N ILE A 126 -14.44 11.43 -1.90
CA ILE A 126 -13.54 12.12 -2.83
C ILE A 126 -14.27 12.40 -4.14
N ASP A 127 -14.52 13.68 -4.40
CA ASP A 127 -15.26 14.12 -5.59
C ASP A 127 -14.43 14.14 -6.88
N ASN A 128 -13.10 14.13 -6.77
CA ASN A 128 -12.23 14.21 -7.93
C ASN A 128 -12.00 12.82 -8.57
N TYR A 129 -12.74 12.54 -9.64
CA TYR A 129 -12.66 11.28 -10.37
C TYR A 129 -11.24 10.93 -10.87
N GLU A 130 -10.47 11.90 -11.38
CA GLU A 130 -9.10 11.66 -11.85
C GLU A 130 -8.14 11.30 -10.70
N VAL A 131 -8.39 11.83 -9.49
CA VAL A 131 -7.67 11.41 -8.28
C VAL A 131 -8.05 9.98 -7.92
N CYS A 132 -9.33 9.64 -7.94
CA CYS A 132 -9.84 8.30 -7.65
C CYS A 132 -9.30 7.27 -8.66
N LYS A 133 -9.30 7.57 -9.97
CA LYS A 133 -8.79 6.68 -11.02
C LYS A 133 -7.30 6.39 -10.87
N ARG A 134 -6.48 7.38 -10.50
CA ARG A 134 -5.06 7.13 -10.18
C ARG A 134 -4.87 6.22 -8.97
N ARG A 135 -5.70 6.40 -7.93
CA ARG A 135 -5.69 5.58 -6.70
C ARG A 135 -6.23 4.16 -6.95
N ALA A 136 -7.18 4.00 -7.88
CA ALA A 136 -7.68 2.70 -8.32
C ALA A 136 -6.57 1.81 -8.91
N SER A 137 -5.65 2.40 -9.68
CA SER A 137 -4.46 1.68 -10.17
C SER A 137 -3.58 1.18 -9.04
N THR A 138 -3.48 1.91 -7.93
CA THR A 138 -2.73 1.46 -6.74
C THR A 138 -3.40 0.26 -6.08
N VAL A 139 -4.72 0.29 -5.91
CA VAL A 139 -5.49 -0.85 -5.38
C VAL A 139 -5.25 -2.10 -6.25
N ASN A 140 -5.43 -1.95 -7.56
CA ASN A 140 -5.26 -3.05 -8.50
C ASN A 140 -3.84 -3.64 -8.45
N LYS A 141 -2.81 -2.81 -8.32
CA LYS A 141 -1.42 -3.27 -8.30
C LYS A 141 -1.00 -3.93 -6.98
N TRP A 142 -1.58 -3.51 -5.86
CA TRP A 142 -1.31 -4.15 -4.57
C TRP A 142 -1.98 -5.53 -4.49
N LEU A 143 -3.20 -5.65 -5.00
CA LEU A 143 -3.89 -6.93 -5.09
C LEU A 143 -3.20 -7.89 -6.07
N GLU A 144 -2.75 -7.38 -7.22
CA GLU A 144 -1.94 -8.16 -8.18
C GLU A 144 -0.65 -8.69 -7.52
N TRP A 145 0.06 -7.85 -6.76
CA TRP A 145 1.24 -8.30 -6.01
C TRP A 145 0.89 -9.42 -5.02
N LEU A 146 -0.25 -9.34 -4.33
CA LEU A 146 -0.69 -10.39 -3.41
C LEU A 146 -1.03 -11.70 -4.11
N GLU A 147 -1.74 -11.63 -5.24
CA GLU A 147 -2.04 -12.79 -6.08
C GLU A 147 -0.75 -13.47 -6.54
N ASP A 148 0.27 -12.70 -6.93
CA ASP A 148 1.58 -13.22 -7.31
C ASP A 148 2.32 -13.90 -6.15
N GLN A 149 2.10 -13.47 -4.90
CA GLN A 149 2.71 -14.11 -3.72
C GLN A 149 1.95 -15.36 -3.26
N ILE A 150 0.64 -15.38 -3.46
CA ILE A 150 -0.25 -16.46 -3.01
C ILE A 150 -0.61 -17.26 -4.27
N ILE A 151 0.33 -18.06 -4.76
CA ILE A 151 0.04 -19.00 -5.85
C ILE A 151 -1.09 -19.93 -5.38
N ILE A 152 -2.31 -19.71 -5.90
CA ILE A 152 -3.44 -20.65 -5.89
C ILE A 152 -3.50 -21.30 -7.26
#